data_AF-A0A7S2HE74-F1
#
_entry.id   AF-A0A7S2HE74-F1
#
_cell.length_a   1.000
_cell.length_b   1.000
_cell.length_c   1.000
_cell.angle_alpha   90.00
_cell.angle_beta   90.00
_cell.angle_gamma   90.00
#
_symmetry.space_group_name_H-M   'P 1'
#
loop_
_entity.id
_entity.type
_entity.pdbx_description
1 polymer ?
#
loop_
_entity_poly.entity_id
_entity_poly.type
_entity_poly.pdbx_seq_one_letter_code
_entity_poly.pdbx_strand_id
1 'polypeptide(L)'
;MASQQVLHIAGWSTCGFYKRASSVLASLSLLFPTKLKVVDHSFPSRSEFRAWWVDGGFRDQVPDPRAKSHTSSPACWLSSEPSSEPNAADINAFIGGHDDTLAWCRTFCAPKVDDAGKNEVEMVDDGHAEGHGYDYDLVVIGGGSGGLAASKEAASLGAKTAVLDFVKPSPAGTAWGLGGTCVNVGCIPKKLMHNAALVRESLLADAAPFGIGKATATDAASNGATPPSALEASHTWETMRENVQNHIRGLNFKYRVNLREKNVTYLNKLGKFLDPHTLEVTDKKGRVSKITSSRFIIATGGRPSALECEGGELAISSDDIFALEKSPGKVLCVGASYISLECAGFLAGIGHDVTVAVRSILLRGFDRECADLIGAYMQDHGVKFRREVVPKKLEKVDGDKIQVTFSDGAVDVYDTVLVAIGRTADTEKLGLDSVDISTNPRNLKISTKLEQTSCPNIYAIGDVMEGIPELTPVAIQSGIQLARRLFGGSKEPMDYKNVCTTVFTPIEYGTVGYSEDEAIEKFGEKNVEIYHKFFTPLEWSLSESRSHHQAFTKVIIDKVGDQKVLGIHFLGPNAGEVLQGYGTAMKKGITFRDLEDTVGIHPTSAEEIVTLTVTKSSGADASAGGC
;
A
#
# COMPACT_ATOMS: atom_id res chain seq x y z
N MET A 1 -5.09 -10.23 33.87
CA MET A 1 -5.52 -8.85 34.20
C MET A 1 -4.41 -8.19 35.01
N ALA A 2 -3.89 -7.04 34.61
CA ALA A 2 -2.86 -6.33 35.39
C ALA A 2 -3.49 -5.75 36.67
N SER A 3 -2.81 -5.86 37.81
CA SER A 3 -3.24 -5.27 39.08
C SER A 3 -3.28 -3.73 38.99
N GLN A 4 -4.29 -3.10 39.58
CA GLN A 4 -4.41 -1.65 39.69
C GLN A 4 -3.19 -1.09 40.43
N GLN A 5 -2.49 -0.12 39.84
CA GLN A 5 -1.37 0.55 40.50
C GLN A 5 -1.89 1.62 41.47
N VAL A 6 -1.29 1.68 42.66
CA VAL A 6 -1.56 2.74 43.65
C VAL A 6 -0.38 3.70 43.67
N LEU A 7 -0.64 4.97 43.39
CA LEU A 7 0.36 6.02 43.34
C LEU A 7 0.04 7.11 44.36
N HIS A 8 1.02 7.44 45.17
CA HIS A 8 0.92 8.51 46.16
C HIS A 8 1.71 9.72 45.70
N ILE A 9 1.16 10.91 45.94
CA ILE A 9 1.85 12.18 45.76
C ILE A 9 1.73 13.02 47.02
N ALA A 10 2.85 13.57 47.50
CA ALA A 10 2.90 14.43 48.66
C ALA A 10 3.55 15.77 48.33
N GLY A 11 2.97 16.86 48.83
CA GLY A 11 3.50 18.20 48.64
C GLY A 11 2.67 19.25 49.36
N TRP A 12 3.20 20.47 49.50
CA TRP A 12 2.42 21.55 50.12
C TRP A 12 1.52 22.27 49.11
N SER A 13 0.35 22.69 49.60
CA SER A 13 -0.80 23.17 48.82
C SER A 13 -0.51 24.39 47.94
N THR A 14 0.48 25.22 48.27
CA THR A 14 0.86 26.41 47.47
C THR A 14 1.99 26.15 46.48
N CYS A 15 2.60 24.96 46.46
CA CYS A 15 3.66 24.60 45.51
C CYS A 15 3.10 24.42 44.09
N GLY A 16 3.55 25.25 43.15
CA GLY A 16 3.12 25.16 41.75
C GLY A 16 3.48 23.84 41.06
N PHE A 17 4.63 23.23 41.40
CA PHE A 17 5.06 21.95 40.86
C PHE A 17 4.18 20.79 41.36
N TYR A 18 3.86 20.77 42.66
CA TYR A 18 2.94 19.77 43.21
C TYR A 18 1.54 19.88 42.64
N LYS A 19 0.97 21.10 42.52
CA LYS A 19 -0.34 21.29 41.88
C LYS A 19 -0.41 20.73 40.47
N ARG A 20 0.62 20.98 39.65
CA ARG A 20 0.69 20.46 38.28
C ARG A 20 0.76 18.93 38.24
N ALA A 21 1.65 18.34 39.03
CA ALA A 21 1.81 16.89 39.08
C ALA A 21 0.55 16.19 39.61
N SER A 22 -0.04 16.68 40.72
CA SER A 22 -1.28 16.14 41.30
C SER A 22 -2.45 16.25 40.32
N SER A 23 -2.61 17.40 39.63
CA SER A 23 -3.67 17.56 38.63
C SER A 23 -3.56 16.57 37.48
N VAL A 24 -2.35 16.31 36.96
CA VAL A 24 -2.14 15.34 35.87
C VAL A 24 -2.47 13.92 36.35
N LEU A 25 -1.99 13.55 37.53
CA LEU A 25 -2.26 12.23 38.12
C LEU A 25 -3.75 12.02 38.39
N ALA A 26 -4.45 13.02 38.92
CA ALA A 26 -5.90 12.98 39.13
C ALA A 26 -6.65 12.75 37.82
N SER A 27 -6.27 13.45 36.74
CA SER A 27 -6.84 13.20 35.41
C SER A 27 -6.57 11.78 34.90
N LEU A 28 -5.36 11.24 35.11
CA LEU A 28 -5.03 9.88 34.71
C LEU A 28 -5.81 8.82 35.50
N SER A 29 -6.00 9.02 36.80
CA SER A 29 -6.80 8.10 37.63
C SER A 29 -8.27 8.09 37.17
N LEU A 30 -8.81 9.23 36.71
CA LEU A 30 -10.14 9.30 36.12
C LEU A 30 -10.24 8.61 34.75
N LEU A 31 -9.21 8.75 33.90
CA LEU A 31 -9.17 8.12 32.57
C LEU A 31 -8.93 6.61 32.65
N PHE A 32 -8.22 6.14 33.66
CA PHE A 32 -7.82 4.74 33.83
C PHE A 32 -8.21 4.18 35.21
N PRO A 33 -9.50 4.21 35.60
CA PRO A 33 -9.93 3.91 36.96
C PRO A 33 -9.67 2.48 37.39
N THR A 34 -9.58 1.54 36.44
CA THR A 34 -9.25 0.13 36.70
C THR A 34 -7.74 -0.15 36.73
N LYS A 35 -6.90 0.81 36.31
CA LYS A 35 -5.44 0.63 36.20
C LYS A 35 -4.64 1.51 37.15
N LEU A 36 -5.17 2.66 37.57
CA LEU A 36 -4.45 3.61 38.41
C LEU A 36 -5.37 4.25 39.46
N LYS A 37 -4.95 4.17 40.72
CA LYS A 37 -5.53 4.90 41.85
C LYS A 37 -4.49 5.88 42.40
N VAL A 38 -4.88 7.14 42.55
CA VAL A 38 -4.00 8.20 43.07
C VAL A 38 -4.45 8.62 44.46
N VAL A 39 -3.51 8.72 45.40
CA VAL A 39 -3.72 9.20 46.77
C VAL A 39 -2.90 10.47 46.98
N ASP A 40 -3.58 11.56 47.32
CA ASP A 40 -2.97 12.88 47.44
C ASP A 40 -2.78 13.29 48.91
N HIS A 41 -1.53 13.61 49.28
CA HIS A 41 -1.10 14.04 50.59
C HIS A 41 -0.72 15.54 50.56
N SER A 42 -1.73 16.39 50.70
CA SER A 42 -1.57 17.85 50.69
C SER A 42 -1.21 18.40 52.07
N PHE A 43 -0.07 19.09 52.17
CA PHE A 43 0.33 19.81 53.39
C PHE A 43 -0.07 21.30 53.31
N PRO A 44 -0.52 21.93 54.41
CA PRO A 44 -0.88 23.34 54.41
C PRO A 44 0.28 24.28 54.03
N SER A 45 1.49 23.99 54.50
CA SER A 45 2.65 24.86 54.30
C SER A 45 3.93 24.08 53.93
N ARG A 46 4.92 24.80 53.38
CA ARG A 46 6.26 24.25 53.10
C ARG A 46 6.92 23.74 54.37
N SER A 47 6.74 24.44 55.49
CA SER A 47 7.34 24.08 56.78
C SER A 47 6.79 22.74 57.27
N GLU A 48 5.48 22.51 57.17
CA GLU A 48 4.85 21.25 57.58
C GLU A 48 5.26 20.08 56.68
N PHE A 49 5.29 20.29 55.35
CA PHE A 49 5.79 19.26 54.43
C PHE A 49 7.25 18.89 54.75
N ARG A 50 8.10 19.88 55.03
CA ARG A 50 9.51 19.62 55.39
C ARG A 50 9.64 18.95 56.75
N ALA A 51 8.84 19.37 57.73
CA ALA A 51 8.81 18.76 59.05
C ALA A 51 8.44 17.27 58.99
N TRP A 52 7.57 16.87 58.04
CA TRP A 52 7.25 15.46 57.81
C TRP A 52 8.30 14.73 56.95
N TRP A 53 8.60 15.27 55.75
CA TRP A 53 9.42 14.58 54.74
C TRP A 53 10.91 14.58 55.07
N VAL A 54 11.44 15.73 55.49
CA VAL A 54 12.88 15.97 55.66
C VAL A 54 13.27 15.86 57.13
N ASP A 55 12.70 16.71 57.99
CA ASP A 55 13.15 16.86 59.38
C ASP A 55 12.61 15.72 60.27
N GLY A 56 11.42 15.22 59.95
CA GLY A 56 10.79 14.06 60.59
C GLY A 56 11.26 12.71 60.05
N GLY A 57 12.19 12.71 59.09
CA GLY A 57 12.90 11.52 58.63
C GLY A 57 12.06 10.53 57.82
N PHE A 58 10.86 10.89 57.34
CA PHE A 58 10.06 9.96 56.52
C PHE A 58 10.80 9.51 55.26
N ARG A 59 11.51 10.44 54.58
CA ARG A 59 12.32 10.11 53.40
C ARG A 59 13.45 9.11 53.67
N ASP A 60 13.96 9.06 54.92
CA ASP A 60 15.07 8.19 55.31
C ASP A 60 14.61 6.75 55.54
N GLN A 61 13.31 6.57 55.79
CA GLN A 61 12.65 5.28 55.92
C GLN A 61 12.32 4.66 54.55
N VAL A 62 12.32 5.45 53.47
CA VAL A 62 12.11 4.96 52.11
C VAL A 62 13.36 4.18 51.64
N PRO A 63 13.23 2.93 51.17
CA PRO A 63 14.39 2.12 50.79
C PRO A 63 15.23 2.71 49.64
N ASP A 64 14.61 3.46 48.73
CA ASP A 64 15.26 4.03 47.55
C ASP A 64 16.24 5.17 47.93
N PRO A 65 17.54 5.08 47.56
CA PRO A 65 18.53 6.11 47.85
C PRO A 65 18.16 7.51 47.32
N ARG A 66 17.40 7.58 46.22
CA ARG A 66 16.97 8.85 45.63
C ARG A 66 16.03 9.62 46.56
N ALA A 67 15.19 8.91 47.32
CA ALA A 67 14.28 9.53 48.28
C ALA A 67 15.03 10.24 49.41
N LYS A 68 16.13 9.64 49.89
CA LYS A 68 16.98 10.21 50.96
C LYS A 68 17.59 11.57 50.56
N SER A 69 17.97 11.71 49.29
CA SER A 69 18.47 12.98 48.74
C SER A 69 17.37 13.97 48.34
N HIS A 70 16.11 13.53 48.25
CA HIS A 70 14.99 14.36 47.80
C HIS A 70 14.50 15.28 48.90
N THR A 71 14.49 16.60 48.65
CA THR A 71 14.06 17.63 49.62
C THR A 71 12.96 18.55 49.11
N SER A 72 12.60 18.41 47.83
CA SER A 72 11.67 19.28 47.12
C SER A 72 10.26 18.69 47.08
N SER A 73 9.29 19.52 46.71
CA SER A 73 7.89 19.10 46.47
C SER A 73 7.61 19.11 44.97
N PRO A 74 6.88 18.11 44.43
CA PRO A 74 6.30 16.98 45.15
C PRO A 74 7.30 15.86 45.44
N ALA A 75 6.92 14.92 46.31
CA ALA A 75 7.51 13.58 46.41
C ALA A 75 6.45 12.56 45.97
N CYS A 76 6.81 11.65 45.07
CA CYS A 76 5.88 10.72 44.43
C CYS A 76 6.39 9.28 44.51
N TRP A 77 5.51 8.31 44.78
CA TRP A 77 5.88 6.90 44.92
C TRP A 77 4.72 5.94 44.62
N LEU A 78 5.05 4.68 44.32
CA LEU A 78 4.10 3.58 44.18
C LEU A 78 4.01 2.78 45.47
N SER A 79 2.82 2.30 45.80
CA SER A 79 2.56 1.45 46.97
C SER A 79 1.74 0.22 46.63
N SER A 80 1.67 -0.71 47.58
CA SER A 80 0.76 -1.87 47.54
C SER A 80 -0.69 -1.48 47.87
N GLU A 81 -0.88 -0.50 48.77
CA GLU A 81 -2.18 -0.16 49.34
C GLU A 81 -2.47 1.35 49.29
N PRO A 82 -3.73 1.76 49.03
CA PRO A 82 -4.13 3.16 49.01
C PRO A 82 -4.42 3.68 50.43
N SER A 83 -3.37 3.88 51.22
CA SER A 83 -3.47 4.41 52.59
C SER A 83 -3.54 5.94 52.62
N SER A 84 -4.44 6.51 53.43
CA SER A 84 -4.50 7.94 53.70
C SER A 84 -3.34 8.44 54.57
N GLU A 85 -2.66 7.54 55.28
CA GLU A 85 -1.45 7.86 56.04
C GLU A 85 -0.23 7.23 55.35
N PRO A 86 0.76 8.02 54.93
CA PRO A 86 1.98 7.48 54.32
C PRO A 86 2.70 6.53 55.27
N ASN A 87 3.01 5.32 54.78
CA ASN A 87 3.83 4.33 55.48
C ASN A 87 4.98 3.92 54.56
N ALA A 88 6.22 4.11 55.03
CA ALA A 88 7.41 3.81 54.24
C ALA A 88 7.56 2.31 53.93
N ALA A 89 7.01 1.43 54.77
CA ALA A 89 7.06 -0.02 54.57
C ALA A 89 6.22 -0.50 53.37
N ASP A 90 5.23 0.29 52.95
CA ASP A 90 4.31 -0.06 51.84
C ASP A 90 4.77 0.50 50.49
N ILE A 91 5.94 1.15 50.44
CA ILE A 91 6.48 1.78 49.24
C ILE A 91 7.19 0.74 48.38
N ASN A 92 6.61 0.46 47.21
CA ASN A 92 7.17 -0.45 46.21
C ASN A 92 8.28 0.21 45.38
N ALA A 93 8.09 1.48 45.02
CA ALA A 93 9.06 2.22 44.20
C ALA A 93 8.92 3.72 44.41
N PHE A 94 10.04 4.41 44.59
CA PHE A 94 10.05 5.88 44.60
C PHE A 94 10.12 6.39 43.15
N ILE A 95 9.20 7.29 42.79
CA ILE A 95 9.15 7.87 41.44
C ILE A 95 10.07 9.08 41.36
N GLY A 96 9.96 10.01 42.31
CA GLY A 96 10.79 11.22 42.35
C GLY A 96 9.99 12.51 42.51
N GLY A 97 10.49 13.57 41.88
CA GLY A 97 9.90 14.91 41.90
C GLY A 97 8.85 15.13 40.81
N HIS A 98 8.60 16.39 40.50
CA HIS A 98 7.65 16.78 39.45
C HIS A 98 8.00 16.20 38.08
N ASP A 99 9.25 16.37 37.63
CA ASP A 99 9.64 15.96 36.27
C ASP A 99 9.64 14.44 36.12
N ASP A 100 10.09 13.72 37.16
CA ASP A 100 10.02 12.26 37.20
C ASP A 100 8.58 11.75 37.18
N THR A 101 7.68 12.43 37.90
CA THR A 101 6.24 12.12 37.90
C THR A 101 5.64 12.28 36.51
N LEU A 102 5.96 13.36 35.80
CA LEU A 102 5.47 13.58 34.43
C LEU A 102 6.07 12.58 33.43
N ALA A 103 7.34 12.20 33.58
CA ALA A 103 7.97 11.16 32.77
C ALA A 103 7.32 9.78 33.00
N TRP A 104 7.00 9.47 34.26
CA TRP A 104 6.26 8.27 34.62
C TRP A 104 4.86 8.26 33.98
N CYS A 105 4.12 9.37 34.04
CA CYS A 105 2.81 9.52 33.39
C CYS A 105 2.86 9.22 31.89
N ARG A 106 3.88 9.72 31.17
CA ARG A 106 4.07 9.43 29.73
C ARG A 106 4.30 7.94 29.47
N THR A 107 5.09 7.31 30.32
CA THR A 107 5.38 5.87 30.24
C THR A 107 4.14 5.03 30.54
N PHE A 108 3.36 5.42 31.55
CA PHE A 108 2.09 4.77 31.91
C PHE A 108 1.08 4.80 30.76
N CYS A 109 1.06 5.90 29.99
CA CYS A 109 0.22 6.05 28.81
C CYS A 109 0.79 5.46 27.52
N ALA A 110 2.04 4.96 27.54
CA ALA A 110 2.63 4.36 26.36
C ALA A 110 1.91 3.03 26.02
N PRO A 111 1.69 2.73 24.72
CA PRO A 111 1.10 1.46 24.32
C PRO A 111 1.99 0.31 24.80
N LYS A 112 1.39 -0.67 25.50
CA LYS A 112 2.08 -1.94 25.79
C LYS A 112 2.17 -2.71 24.47
N VAL A 113 3.39 -2.91 24.00
CA VAL A 113 3.67 -3.84 22.91
C VAL A 113 3.63 -5.23 23.54
N ASP A 114 2.77 -6.12 23.05
CA ASP A 114 2.75 -7.51 23.50
C ASP A 114 4.08 -8.17 23.10
N ASP A 115 4.88 -8.47 24.12
CA ASP A 115 6.26 -8.95 24.04
C ASP A 115 6.32 -10.47 23.81
N ALA A 116 5.51 -10.97 22.88
CA ALA A 116 5.59 -12.35 22.43
C ALA A 116 6.75 -12.51 21.43
N GLY A 117 7.97 -12.61 21.96
CA GLY A 117 9.08 -13.35 21.35
C GLY A 117 9.44 -13.02 19.90
N LYS A 118 9.41 -11.76 19.49
CA LYS A 118 10.09 -11.37 18.25
C LYS A 118 11.58 -11.33 18.57
N ASN A 119 12.37 -12.20 17.94
CA ASN A 119 13.76 -11.88 17.68
C ASN A 119 13.76 -10.51 17.00
N GLU A 120 14.11 -9.44 17.72
CA GLU A 120 14.25 -8.11 17.13
C GLU A 120 15.34 -8.23 16.07
N VAL A 121 14.89 -8.34 14.83
CA VAL A 121 15.76 -8.17 13.69
C VAL A 121 16.15 -6.70 13.74
N GLU A 122 17.36 -6.39 14.16
CA GLU A 122 17.92 -5.04 14.06
C GLU A 122 18.66 -4.88 12.72
N MET A 123 18.74 -3.64 12.24
CA MET A 123 19.63 -3.29 11.14
C MET A 123 21.08 -3.40 11.63
N VAL A 124 21.98 -3.82 10.76
CA VAL A 124 23.41 -3.75 11.04
C VAL A 124 23.82 -2.28 11.05
N ASP A 125 24.78 -1.92 11.91
CA ASP A 125 25.36 -0.57 11.91
C ASP A 125 25.90 -0.22 10.52
N ASP A 126 25.46 0.92 10.00
CA ASP A 126 25.80 1.40 8.67
C ASP A 126 26.95 2.41 8.65
N GLY A 127 27.56 2.67 9.82
CA GLY A 127 28.73 3.52 9.94
C GLY A 127 28.47 5.00 9.67
N HIS A 128 27.20 5.43 9.66
CA HIS A 128 26.85 6.84 9.50
C HIS A 128 27.29 7.65 10.72
N ALA A 129 27.96 8.77 10.46
CA ALA A 129 28.34 9.74 11.46
C ALA A 129 28.05 11.16 10.98
N GLU A 130 27.65 12.05 11.89
CA GLU A 130 27.54 13.47 11.58
C GLU A 130 28.91 14.03 11.17
N GLY A 131 28.93 14.91 10.17
CA GLY A 131 30.18 15.54 9.69
C GLY A 131 31.09 14.62 8.86
N HIS A 132 30.53 13.54 8.27
CA HIS A 132 31.25 12.56 7.45
C HIS A 132 32.01 13.12 6.22
N GLY A 133 31.77 14.37 5.79
CA GLY A 133 32.53 15.02 4.70
C GLY A 133 32.17 14.59 3.27
N TYR A 134 31.08 13.82 3.09
CA TYR A 134 30.55 13.45 1.76
C TYR A 134 29.61 14.55 1.24
N ASP A 135 29.31 14.52 -0.06
CA ASP A 135 28.45 15.53 -0.69
C ASP A 135 27.02 15.52 -0.12
N TYR A 136 26.50 14.35 0.28
CA TYR A 136 25.14 14.15 0.77
C TYR A 136 25.07 13.16 1.94
N ASP A 137 24.11 13.37 2.85
CA ASP A 137 23.75 12.38 3.87
C ASP A 137 23.06 11.16 3.23
N LEU A 138 22.20 11.43 2.23
CA LEU A 138 21.44 10.43 1.51
C LEU A 138 21.41 10.71 0.00
N VAL A 139 21.74 9.71 -0.81
CA VAL A 139 21.42 9.67 -2.24
C VAL A 139 20.42 8.57 -2.54
N VAL A 140 19.28 8.94 -3.11
CA VAL A 140 18.27 7.99 -3.59
C VAL A 140 18.44 7.77 -5.10
N ILE A 141 18.54 6.51 -5.53
CA ILE A 141 18.67 6.10 -6.92
C ILE A 141 17.31 5.60 -7.42
N GLY A 142 16.59 6.45 -8.17
CA GLY A 142 15.25 6.19 -8.69
C GLY A 142 14.25 7.22 -8.21
N GLY A 143 13.73 8.05 -9.12
CA GLY A 143 12.74 9.10 -8.86
C GLY A 143 11.29 8.63 -8.97
N GLY A 144 11.01 7.39 -8.56
CA GLY A 144 9.67 6.81 -8.53
C GLY A 144 8.94 7.02 -7.22
N SER A 145 7.81 6.31 -7.04
CA SER A 145 6.94 6.43 -5.87
C SER A 145 7.68 6.34 -4.53
N GLY A 146 8.46 5.27 -4.34
CA GLY A 146 9.22 5.07 -3.10
C GLY A 146 10.39 6.04 -2.95
N GLY A 147 11.19 6.23 -4.00
CA GLY A 147 12.37 7.09 -3.93
C GLY A 147 12.03 8.56 -3.66
N LEU A 148 10.99 9.08 -4.31
CA LEU A 148 10.48 10.44 -4.03
C LEU A 148 9.93 10.56 -2.61
N ALA A 149 9.28 9.53 -2.08
CA ALA A 149 8.76 9.56 -0.72
C ALA A 149 9.90 9.55 0.31
N ALA A 150 10.85 8.62 0.17
CA ALA A 150 12.01 8.48 1.04
C ALA A 150 12.85 9.77 1.06
N SER A 151 13.16 10.33 -0.10
CA SER A 151 14.01 11.52 -0.19
C SER A 151 13.37 12.75 0.45
N LYS A 152 12.06 12.92 0.26
CA LYS A 152 11.29 14.04 0.83
C LYS A 152 11.12 13.93 2.33
N GLU A 153 11.00 12.70 2.85
CA GLU A 153 10.91 12.42 4.28
C GLU A 153 12.26 12.63 4.96
N ALA A 154 13.34 12.08 4.40
CA ALA A 154 14.69 12.25 4.91
C ALA A 154 15.10 13.73 4.98
N ALA A 155 14.81 14.50 3.92
CA ALA A 155 15.09 15.94 3.92
C ALA A 155 14.29 16.71 4.98
N SER A 156 13.04 16.33 5.26
CA SER A 156 12.28 16.95 6.37
C SER A 156 12.82 16.58 7.76
N LEU A 157 13.61 15.51 7.86
CA LEU A 157 14.30 15.09 9.08
C LEU A 157 15.72 15.68 9.18
N GLY A 158 16.10 16.58 8.28
CA GLY A 158 17.37 17.31 8.32
C GLY A 158 18.47 16.75 7.41
N ALA A 159 18.24 15.62 6.73
CA ALA A 159 19.26 15.02 5.86
C ALA A 159 19.45 15.82 4.55
N LYS A 160 20.70 16.19 4.24
CA LYS A 160 21.10 16.72 2.94
C LYS A 160 20.95 15.63 1.89
N THR A 161 19.92 15.75 1.07
CA THR A 161 19.44 14.66 0.22
C THR A 161 19.53 14.99 -1.28
N ALA A 162 19.92 14.00 -2.09
CA ALA A 162 19.75 14.02 -3.54
C ALA A 162 18.91 12.84 -4.05
N VAL A 163 18.23 13.06 -5.18
CA VAL A 163 17.51 12.02 -5.93
C VAL A 163 18.04 11.99 -7.35
N LEU A 164 18.53 10.82 -7.76
CA LEU A 164 18.85 10.50 -9.13
C LEU A 164 17.60 9.89 -9.80
N ASP A 165 17.25 10.37 -10.98
CA ASP A 165 16.23 9.71 -11.83
C ASP A 165 16.67 9.75 -13.28
N PHE A 166 16.64 8.60 -13.95
CA PHE A 166 16.97 8.50 -15.36
C PHE A 166 16.09 7.45 -16.03
N VAL A 167 15.26 7.90 -16.97
CA VAL A 167 14.38 7.02 -17.72
C VAL A 167 15.10 6.52 -18.96
N LYS A 168 15.51 5.25 -18.96
CA LYS A 168 15.95 4.56 -20.17
C LYS A 168 14.75 4.43 -21.11
N PRO A 169 14.83 4.88 -22.37
CA PRO A 169 13.75 4.67 -23.33
C PRO A 169 13.37 3.19 -23.44
N SER A 170 12.10 2.89 -23.69
CA SER A 170 11.67 1.54 -24.09
C SER A 170 12.32 1.15 -25.42
N PRO A 171 12.26 -0.14 -25.83
CA PRO A 171 12.68 -0.55 -27.18
C PRO A 171 12.00 0.23 -28.30
N ALA A 172 10.74 0.67 -28.10
CA ALA A 172 10.00 1.51 -29.03
C ALA A 172 10.39 3.01 -28.98
N GLY A 173 11.32 3.40 -28.08
CA GLY A 173 11.81 4.77 -27.95
C GLY A 173 11.03 5.65 -26.97
N THR A 174 10.03 5.11 -26.27
CA THR A 174 9.21 5.87 -25.32
C THR A 174 9.99 6.20 -24.05
N ALA A 175 9.96 7.46 -23.63
CA ALA A 175 10.52 7.93 -22.36
C ALA A 175 9.61 8.99 -21.74
N TRP A 176 9.76 9.22 -20.43
CA TRP A 176 8.86 10.08 -19.66
C TRP A 176 9.59 10.92 -18.60
N GLY A 177 8.81 11.71 -17.85
CA GLY A 177 9.33 12.63 -16.82
C GLY A 177 9.45 12.02 -15.42
N LEU A 178 9.85 12.84 -14.45
CA LEU A 178 9.99 12.44 -13.05
C LEU A 178 8.67 11.92 -12.46
N GLY A 179 8.72 10.88 -11.62
CA GLY A 179 7.56 10.29 -10.96
C GLY A 179 7.54 8.77 -11.00
N GLY A 180 8.42 8.15 -11.81
CA GLY A 180 8.54 6.71 -11.99
C GLY A 180 7.34 6.08 -12.69
N THR A 181 7.25 4.75 -12.59
CA THR A 181 6.28 3.92 -13.32
C THR A 181 4.84 4.35 -13.07
N CYS A 182 4.40 4.43 -11.81
CA CYS A 182 2.99 4.64 -11.48
C CYS A 182 2.41 5.93 -12.05
N VAL A 183 3.19 7.01 -12.03
CA VAL A 183 2.78 8.33 -12.53
C VAL A 183 2.69 8.34 -14.05
N ASN A 184 3.65 7.74 -14.74
CA ASN A 184 3.83 7.95 -16.18
C ASN A 184 3.28 6.81 -17.04
N VAL A 185 3.42 5.56 -16.59
CA VAL A 185 3.18 4.35 -17.39
C VAL A 185 2.58 3.21 -16.55
N GLY A 186 1.80 3.56 -15.54
CA GLY A 186 1.27 2.63 -14.55
C GLY A 186 -0.07 3.10 -14.01
N CYS A 187 -0.22 3.13 -12.68
CA CYS A 187 -1.51 3.30 -12.01
C CYS A 187 -2.32 4.51 -12.50
N ILE A 188 -1.68 5.67 -12.70
CA ILE A 188 -2.37 6.91 -13.09
C ILE A 188 -3.00 6.80 -14.48
N PRO A 189 -2.24 6.61 -15.58
CA PRO A 189 -2.85 6.46 -16.90
C PRO A 189 -3.74 5.21 -16.99
N LYS A 190 -3.36 4.09 -16.35
CA LYS A 190 -4.19 2.88 -16.29
C LYS A 190 -5.58 3.19 -15.74
N LYS A 191 -5.68 3.84 -14.58
CA LYS A 191 -6.98 4.10 -13.94
C LYS A 191 -7.78 5.16 -14.68
N LEU A 192 -7.13 6.14 -15.31
CA LEU A 192 -7.82 7.11 -16.17
C LEU A 192 -8.42 6.47 -17.43
N MET A 193 -7.69 5.54 -18.07
CA MET A 193 -8.21 4.80 -19.24
C MET A 193 -9.28 3.77 -18.83
N HIS A 194 -9.12 3.10 -17.69
CA HIS A 194 -10.16 2.27 -17.07
C HIS A 194 -11.44 3.06 -16.82
N ASN A 195 -11.34 4.27 -16.25
CA ASN A 195 -12.51 5.13 -16.06
C ASN A 195 -13.18 5.52 -17.39
N ALA A 196 -12.42 5.74 -18.46
CA ALA A 196 -13.01 6.00 -19.78
C ALA A 196 -13.82 4.80 -20.30
N ALA A 197 -13.33 3.58 -20.08
CA ALA A 197 -14.05 2.35 -20.37
C ALA A 197 -15.34 2.23 -19.54
N LEU A 198 -15.26 2.43 -18.22
CA LEU A 198 -16.42 2.39 -17.32
C LEU A 198 -17.49 3.43 -17.71
N VAL A 199 -17.08 4.67 -17.99
CA VAL A 199 -18.00 5.74 -18.41
C VAL A 199 -18.71 5.36 -19.71
N ARG A 200 -17.96 4.85 -20.70
CA ARG A 200 -18.56 4.42 -21.97
C ARG A 200 -19.51 3.24 -21.77
N GLU A 201 -19.13 2.27 -20.95
CA GLU A 201 -19.95 1.11 -20.62
C GLU A 201 -21.27 1.56 -19.97
N SER A 202 -21.23 2.40 -18.93
CA SER A 202 -22.45 2.91 -18.29
C SER A 202 -23.33 3.75 -19.22
N LEU A 203 -22.73 4.53 -20.13
CA LEU A 203 -23.49 5.27 -21.13
C LEU A 203 -24.24 4.35 -22.12
N LEU A 204 -23.67 3.18 -22.44
CA LEU A 204 -24.24 2.23 -23.39
C LEU A 204 -25.22 1.25 -22.73
N ALA A 205 -24.85 0.75 -21.54
CA ALA A 205 -25.56 -0.30 -20.82
C ALA A 205 -26.66 0.26 -19.90
N ASP A 206 -26.37 1.36 -19.20
CA ASP A 206 -27.14 1.75 -18.01
C ASP A 206 -27.97 3.04 -18.22
N ALA A 207 -27.50 3.98 -19.05
CA ALA A 207 -28.10 5.30 -19.17
C ALA A 207 -29.59 5.31 -19.54
N ALA A 208 -30.01 4.46 -20.48
CA ALA A 208 -31.38 4.48 -21.00
C ALA A 208 -32.46 4.10 -19.95
N PRO A 209 -32.30 3.02 -19.15
CA PRO A 209 -33.19 2.72 -18.03
C PRO A 209 -33.33 3.85 -17.00
N PHE A 210 -32.29 4.67 -16.80
CA PHE A 210 -32.33 5.85 -15.93
C PHE A 210 -32.92 7.10 -16.62
N GLY A 211 -33.43 6.98 -17.84
CA GLY A 211 -34.03 8.09 -18.60
C GLY A 211 -33.01 9.06 -19.22
N ILE A 212 -31.74 8.66 -19.32
CA ILE A 212 -30.66 9.48 -19.89
C ILE A 212 -30.46 9.07 -21.36
N GLY A 213 -30.86 9.95 -22.28
CA GLY A 213 -30.77 9.75 -23.72
C GLY A 213 -30.71 11.08 -24.48
N LYS A 214 -30.59 11.04 -25.82
CA LYS A 214 -30.72 12.26 -26.64
C LYS A 214 -32.14 12.80 -26.47
N ALA A 215 -32.30 14.00 -25.90
CA ALA A 215 -33.53 14.77 -26.02
C ALA A 215 -33.72 15.12 -27.50
N THR A 216 -34.60 14.40 -28.20
CA THR A 216 -35.09 14.87 -29.50
C THR A 216 -36.10 15.97 -29.26
N ALA A 217 -36.07 17.03 -30.07
CA ALA A 217 -36.97 18.18 -29.99
C ALA A 217 -38.45 17.87 -30.34
N THR A 218 -38.95 16.69 -29.98
CA THR A 218 -40.30 16.19 -30.27
C THR A 218 -40.90 15.38 -29.12
N ASP A 219 -40.53 15.64 -27.87
CA ASP A 219 -41.17 15.03 -26.68
C ASP A 219 -42.57 15.61 -26.39
N ALA A 220 -43.30 16.02 -27.43
CA ALA A 220 -44.64 16.58 -27.31
C ALA A 220 -45.55 16.21 -28.49
N ALA A 221 -45.59 14.95 -28.90
CA ALA A 221 -46.75 14.43 -29.63
C ALA A 221 -46.80 12.90 -29.59
N SER A 222 -47.72 12.36 -28.80
CA SER A 222 -48.59 11.22 -29.11
C SER A 222 -47.95 9.95 -29.74
N ASN A 223 -48.14 8.80 -29.07
CA ASN A 223 -48.23 7.44 -29.63
C ASN A 223 -47.19 6.40 -29.16
N GLY A 224 -46.97 6.27 -27.83
CA GLY A 224 -46.49 5.00 -27.24
C GLY A 224 -45.23 4.40 -27.88
N ALA A 225 -44.31 5.22 -28.39
CA ALA A 225 -43.11 4.77 -29.08
C ALA A 225 -41.93 4.73 -28.10
N THR A 226 -41.14 3.66 -28.19
CA THR A 226 -39.88 3.46 -27.49
C THR A 226 -38.95 4.67 -27.68
N PRO A 227 -38.40 5.25 -26.61
CA PRO A 227 -37.51 6.42 -26.71
C PRO A 227 -36.25 6.09 -27.55
N PRO A 228 -35.59 7.11 -28.15
CA PRO A 228 -34.47 6.91 -29.06
C PRO A 228 -33.35 6.10 -28.40
N SER A 229 -33.00 4.97 -29.01
CA SER A 229 -31.90 4.13 -28.57
C SER A 229 -30.54 4.76 -28.89
N ALA A 230 -29.65 4.69 -27.90
CA ALA A 230 -28.22 4.97 -27.93
C ALA A 230 -27.78 6.45 -28.07
N LEU A 231 -27.19 6.98 -26.99
CA LEU A 231 -26.10 7.95 -27.15
C LEU A 231 -25.06 7.32 -28.08
N GLU A 232 -24.63 8.03 -29.13
CA GLU A 232 -23.44 7.65 -29.89
C GLU A 232 -22.21 7.86 -28.99
N ALA A 233 -21.88 6.86 -28.16
CA ALA A 233 -20.70 6.86 -27.30
C ALA A 233 -19.42 6.55 -28.12
N SER A 234 -19.21 7.35 -29.18
CA SER A 234 -17.99 7.28 -29.99
C SER A 234 -16.80 7.73 -29.14
N HIS A 235 -15.72 6.94 -29.18
CA HIS A 235 -14.48 7.20 -28.44
C HIS A 235 -13.39 7.70 -29.39
N THR A 236 -12.63 8.72 -28.97
CA THR A 236 -11.47 9.24 -29.72
C THR A 236 -10.21 9.05 -28.89
N TRP A 237 -9.35 8.12 -29.34
CA TRP A 237 -8.10 7.77 -28.65
C TRP A 237 -7.21 8.99 -28.42
N GLU A 238 -7.03 9.82 -29.44
CA GLU A 238 -6.13 10.96 -29.43
C GLU A 238 -6.53 11.99 -28.37
N THR A 239 -7.85 12.23 -28.20
CA THR A 239 -8.39 13.12 -27.17
C THR A 239 -8.13 12.58 -25.77
N MET A 240 -8.41 11.30 -25.53
CA MET A 240 -8.13 10.66 -24.24
C MET A 240 -6.63 10.70 -23.93
N ARG A 241 -5.80 10.29 -24.89
CA ARG A 241 -4.34 10.25 -24.78
C ARG A 241 -3.77 11.63 -24.49
N GLU A 242 -4.20 12.70 -25.18
CA GLU A 242 -3.74 14.06 -24.91
C GLU A 242 -4.10 14.52 -23.49
N ASN A 243 -5.34 14.29 -23.04
CA ASN A 243 -5.78 14.68 -21.70
C ASN A 243 -5.05 13.92 -20.59
N VAL A 244 -4.86 12.61 -20.75
CA VAL A 244 -4.07 11.78 -19.82
C VAL A 244 -2.62 12.27 -19.78
N GLN A 245 -1.99 12.50 -20.93
CA GLN A 245 -0.61 12.99 -20.99
C GLN A 245 -0.47 14.40 -20.39
N ASN A 246 -1.44 15.29 -20.57
CA ASN A 246 -1.45 16.61 -19.92
C ASN A 246 -1.51 16.51 -18.40
N HIS A 247 -2.32 15.61 -17.87
CA HIS A 247 -2.37 15.34 -16.43
C HIS A 247 -0.99 14.85 -15.91
N ILE A 248 -0.38 13.89 -16.61
CA ILE A 248 0.94 13.33 -16.27
C ILE A 248 2.02 14.41 -16.29
N ARG A 249 2.08 15.26 -17.33
CA ARG A 249 3.02 16.40 -17.41
C ARG A 249 2.85 17.34 -16.21
N GLY A 250 1.61 17.60 -15.80
CA GLY A 250 1.29 18.35 -14.59
C GLY A 250 1.85 17.71 -13.32
N LEU A 251 1.73 16.38 -13.18
CA LEU A 251 2.33 15.64 -12.06
C LEU A 251 3.86 15.69 -12.08
N ASN A 252 4.49 15.49 -13.25
CA ASN A 252 5.95 15.57 -13.36
C ASN A 252 6.48 16.94 -12.89
N PHE A 253 5.80 18.02 -13.29
CA PHE A 253 6.14 19.37 -12.84
C PHE A 253 5.99 19.52 -11.32
N LYS A 254 4.85 19.08 -10.76
CA LYS A 254 4.59 19.13 -9.31
C LYS A 254 5.65 18.37 -8.51
N TYR A 255 6.09 17.19 -8.95
CA TYR A 255 7.16 16.46 -8.25
C TYR A 255 8.48 17.22 -8.24
N ARG A 256 8.86 17.85 -9.35
CA ARG A 256 10.08 18.69 -9.40
C ARG A 256 9.99 19.88 -8.46
N VAL A 257 8.82 20.53 -8.39
CA VAL A 257 8.57 21.64 -7.46
C VAL A 257 8.67 21.17 -6.01
N ASN A 258 8.00 20.07 -5.67
CA ASN A 258 7.98 19.51 -4.31
C ASN A 258 9.39 19.11 -3.83
N LEU A 259 10.24 18.57 -4.70
CA LEU A 259 11.64 18.27 -4.35
C LEU A 259 12.41 19.55 -4.02
N ARG A 260 12.27 20.59 -4.86
CA ARG A 260 12.92 21.88 -4.66
C ARG A 260 12.47 22.55 -3.35
N GLU A 261 11.17 22.57 -3.07
CA GLU A 261 10.61 23.16 -1.84
C GLU A 261 11.10 22.47 -0.57
N LYS A 262 11.41 21.17 -0.65
CA LYS A 262 12.01 20.38 0.43
C LYS A 262 13.54 20.38 0.42
N ASN A 263 14.18 21.22 -0.39
CA ASN A 263 15.64 21.30 -0.55
C ASN A 263 16.30 19.96 -0.95
N VAL A 264 15.58 19.10 -1.67
CA VAL A 264 16.12 17.86 -2.23
C VAL A 264 16.75 18.18 -3.59
N THR A 265 18.02 17.83 -3.77
CA THR A 265 18.71 18.02 -5.05
C THR A 265 18.24 16.98 -6.06
N TYR A 266 17.56 17.42 -7.13
CA TYR A 266 17.15 16.54 -8.21
C TYR A 266 18.22 16.49 -9.32
N LEU A 267 18.69 15.29 -9.65
CA LEU A 267 19.65 15.04 -10.71
C LEU A 267 19.05 14.09 -11.74
N ASN A 268 18.79 14.58 -12.94
CA ASN A 268 18.41 13.73 -14.07
C ASN A 268 19.64 13.03 -14.65
N LYS A 269 20.14 12.03 -13.93
CA LYS A 269 21.37 11.29 -14.22
C LYS A 269 21.22 9.82 -13.84
N LEU A 270 21.84 8.95 -14.63
CA LEU A 270 22.00 7.53 -14.31
C LEU A 270 23.13 7.37 -13.30
N GLY A 271 22.87 6.72 -12.16
CA GLY A 271 23.86 6.42 -11.13
C GLY A 271 24.43 5.01 -11.25
N LYS A 272 25.73 4.85 -11.01
CA LYS A 272 26.44 3.58 -10.94
C LYS A 272 27.42 3.60 -9.76
N PHE A 273 27.36 2.59 -8.90
CA PHE A 273 28.31 2.42 -7.80
C PHE A 273 29.72 2.17 -8.32
N LEU A 274 30.67 2.87 -7.70
CA LEU A 274 32.11 2.62 -7.84
C LEU A 274 32.69 1.96 -6.59
N ASP A 275 32.14 2.33 -5.44
CA ASP A 275 32.46 1.84 -4.10
C ASP A 275 31.26 2.16 -3.16
N PRO A 276 31.28 1.73 -1.88
CA PRO A 276 30.15 1.92 -0.97
C PRO A 276 29.72 3.37 -0.72
N HIS A 277 30.57 4.37 -1.02
CA HIS A 277 30.29 5.79 -0.75
C HIS A 277 30.32 6.69 -1.99
N THR A 278 30.59 6.15 -3.17
CA THR A 278 30.77 6.93 -4.41
C THR A 278 29.93 6.41 -5.56
N LEU A 279 29.18 7.31 -6.20
CA LEU A 279 28.51 7.06 -7.46
C LEU A 279 29.20 7.80 -8.61
N GLU A 280 29.42 7.09 -9.71
CA GLU A 280 29.50 7.69 -11.04
C GLU A 280 28.09 8.07 -11.49
N VAL A 281 27.91 9.31 -11.94
CA VAL A 281 26.62 9.82 -12.43
C VAL A 281 26.75 10.36 -13.84
N THR A 282 25.93 9.83 -14.76
CA THR A 282 25.94 10.16 -16.19
C THR A 282 24.67 10.91 -16.59
N ASP A 283 24.81 12.08 -17.20
CA ASP A 283 23.64 12.83 -17.69
C ASP A 283 23.15 12.34 -19.06
N LYS A 284 22.01 12.86 -19.51
CA LYS A 284 21.43 12.53 -20.83
C LYS A 284 22.32 12.84 -22.05
N LYS A 285 23.38 13.65 -21.88
CA LYS A 285 24.36 13.96 -22.93
C LYS A 285 25.60 13.06 -22.85
N GLY A 286 25.61 12.06 -21.96
CA GLY A 286 26.74 11.17 -21.72
C GLY A 286 27.86 11.80 -20.90
N ARG A 287 27.64 12.97 -20.26
CA ARG A 287 28.67 13.59 -19.43
C ARG A 287 28.71 12.90 -18.07
N VAL A 288 29.90 12.46 -17.69
CA VAL A 288 30.19 11.72 -16.47
C VAL A 288 30.74 12.65 -15.39
N SER A 289 30.28 12.47 -14.15
CA SER A 289 30.81 13.12 -12.94
C SER A 289 30.70 12.15 -11.77
N LYS A 290 31.28 12.49 -10.61
CA LYS A 290 31.14 11.70 -9.38
C LYS A 290 30.37 12.48 -8.31
N ILE A 291 29.66 11.75 -7.44
CA ILE A 291 29.08 12.26 -6.19
C ILE A 291 29.34 11.25 -5.07
N THR A 292 29.42 11.74 -3.85
CA THR A 292 29.63 10.92 -2.65
C THR A 292 28.45 11.00 -1.69
N SER A 293 28.18 9.94 -0.94
CA SER A 293 27.14 9.96 0.10
C SER A 293 27.42 9.01 1.24
N SER A 294 26.94 9.35 2.44
CA SER A 294 27.00 8.45 3.59
C SER A 294 26.10 7.24 3.40
N ARG A 295 24.85 7.43 2.95
CA ARG A 295 23.86 6.36 2.77
C ARG A 295 23.24 6.41 1.37
N PHE A 296 22.81 5.25 0.88
CA PHE A 296 22.11 5.13 -0.40
C PHE A 296 20.79 4.37 -0.26
N ILE A 297 19.79 4.76 -1.06
CA ILE A 297 18.56 3.97 -1.26
C ILE A 297 18.41 3.65 -2.74
N ILE A 298 18.37 2.37 -3.08
CA ILE A 298 18.04 1.86 -4.42
C ILE A 298 16.51 1.76 -4.52
N ALA A 299 15.92 2.55 -5.41
CA ALA A 299 14.48 2.64 -5.66
C ALA A 299 14.18 2.65 -7.17
N THR A 300 14.93 1.86 -7.95
CA THR A 300 14.88 1.85 -9.43
C THR A 300 13.66 1.15 -10.00
N GLY A 301 12.90 0.41 -9.18
CA GLY A 301 11.68 -0.29 -9.59
C GLY A 301 11.96 -1.43 -10.59
N GLY A 302 10.94 -1.79 -11.37
CA GLY A 302 11.05 -2.77 -12.45
C GLY A 302 10.63 -2.25 -13.82
N ARG A 303 11.08 -2.90 -14.88
CA ARG A 303 10.75 -2.64 -16.30
C ARG A 303 10.07 -3.86 -16.93
N PRO A 304 9.21 -3.69 -17.96
CA PRO A 304 8.58 -4.82 -18.64
C PRO A 304 9.60 -5.83 -19.17
N SER A 305 9.31 -7.12 -18.99
CA SER A 305 10.14 -8.19 -19.56
C SER A 305 9.92 -8.29 -21.08
N ALA A 306 11.01 -8.50 -21.82
CA ALA A 306 10.97 -8.66 -23.28
C ALA A 306 10.25 -9.95 -23.69
N LEU A 307 9.60 -9.93 -24.85
CA LEU A 307 9.01 -11.13 -25.44
C LEU A 307 10.09 -11.96 -26.13
N GLU A 308 10.40 -13.13 -25.58
CA GLU A 308 11.42 -14.03 -26.12
C GLU A 308 10.85 -14.89 -27.28
N CYS A 309 10.80 -14.31 -28.47
CA CYS A 309 10.53 -15.02 -29.71
C CYS A 309 11.10 -14.25 -30.92
N GLU A 310 11.12 -14.87 -32.10
CA GLU A 310 11.54 -14.19 -33.32
C GLU A 310 10.59 -13.01 -33.62
N GLY A 311 11.14 -11.81 -33.81
CA GLY A 311 10.37 -10.58 -34.01
C GLY A 311 9.72 -10.05 -32.73
N GLY A 312 10.03 -10.58 -31.55
CA GLY A 312 9.48 -10.16 -30.27
C GLY A 312 9.69 -8.65 -29.98
N GLU A 313 10.70 -8.03 -30.56
CA GLU A 313 10.97 -6.59 -30.52
C GLU A 313 9.94 -5.72 -31.23
N LEU A 314 9.06 -6.31 -32.06
CA LEU A 314 7.92 -5.63 -32.68
C LEU A 314 6.78 -5.39 -31.68
N ALA A 315 6.77 -6.09 -30.54
CA ALA A 315 5.79 -5.86 -29.50
C ALA A 315 6.12 -4.61 -28.67
N ILE A 316 5.10 -3.85 -28.31
CA ILE A 316 5.19 -2.77 -27.33
C ILE A 316 4.83 -3.29 -25.93
N SER A 317 5.05 -2.48 -24.91
CA SER A 317 4.72 -2.82 -23.52
C SER A 317 3.78 -1.80 -22.87
N SER A 318 3.47 -2.01 -21.60
CA SER A 318 2.76 -1.00 -20.79
C SER A 318 3.51 0.33 -20.74
N ASP A 319 4.82 0.34 -20.94
CA ASP A 319 5.62 1.57 -20.98
C ASP A 319 5.27 2.46 -22.20
N ASP A 320 4.60 1.90 -23.21
CA ASP A 320 4.35 2.54 -24.50
C ASP A 320 2.86 2.85 -24.73
N ILE A 321 1.98 1.91 -24.37
CA ILE A 321 0.54 1.99 -24.72
C ILE A 321 -0.14 3.26 -24.22
N PHE A 322 0.26 3.78 -23.05
CA PHE A 322 -0.36 4.97 -22.45
C PHE A 322 -0.03 6.29 -23.16
N ALA A 323 1.01 6.28 -24.01
CA ALA A 323 1.47 7.43 -24.77
C ALA A 323 1.36 7.23 -26.29
N LEU A 324 0.81 6.11 -26.75
CA LEU A 324 0.72 5.77 -28.17
C LEU A 324 0.01 6.88 -28.95
N GLU A 325 0.66 7.42 -29.99
CA GLU A 325 0.15 8.59 -30.70
C GLU A 325 -1.11 8.30 -31.51
N LYS A 326 -1.17 7.11 -32.10
CA LYS A 326 -2.30 6.63 -32.89
C LYS A 326 -3.10 5.60 -32.10
N SER A 327 -4.39 5.52 -32.41
CA SER A 327 -5.27 4.44 -31.99
C SER A 327 -4.61 3.05 -32.18
N PRO A 328 -4.64 2.16 -31.16
CA PRO A 328 -3.96 0.86 -31.22
C PRO A 328 -4.63 -0.18 -32.14
N GLY A 329 -5.79 0.12 -32.73
CA GLY A 329 -6.48 -0.77 -33.67
C GLY A 329 -6.92 -2.10 -33.03
N LYS A 330 -6.73 -3.22 -33.73
CA LYS A 330 -6.89 -4.59 -33.22
C LYS A 330 -5.65 -4.97 -32.40
N VAL A 331 -5.86 -5.40 -31.15
CA VAL A 331 -4.78 -5.58 -30.16
C VAL A 331 -4.65 -7.02 -29.70
N LEU A 332 -3.42 -7.53 -29.66
CA LEU A 332 -3.07 -8.75 -28.92
C LEU A 332 -2.36 -8.39 -27.62
N CYS A 333 -2.94 -8.74 -26.47
CA CYS A 333 -2.27 -8.71 -25.18
C CYS A 333 -1.62 -10.07 -24.88
N VAL A 334 -0.30 -10.12 -24.75
CA VAL A 334 0.46 -11.34 -24.44
C VAL A 334 0.73 -11.41 -22.94
N GLY A 335 0.18 -12.42 -22.28
CA GLY A 335 0.29 -12.63 -20.85
C GLY A 335 -1.06 -12.50 -20.13
N ALA A 336 -1.09 -12.90 -18.86
CA ALA A 336 -2.30 -12.92 -18.05
C ALA A 336 -2.08 -12.34 -16.65
N SER A 337 -1.12 -11.41 -16.53
CA SER A 337 -0.91 -10.60 -15.33
C SER A 337 -2.04 -9.57 -15.17
N TYR A 338 -2.12 -8.92 -14.00
CA TYR A 338 -3.07 -7.82 -13.80
C TYR A 338 -2.87 -6.72 -14.86
N ILE A 339 -1.63 -6.38 -15.22
CA ILE A 339 -1.34 -5.39 -16.27
C ILE A 339 -1.98 -5.80 -17.60
N SER A 340 -1.85 -7.07 -17.98
CA SER A 340 -2.42 -7.59 -19.23
C SER A 340 -3.94 -7.47 -19.24
N LEU A 341 -4.60 -7.92 -18.16
CA LEU A 341 -6.06 -7.96 -18.08
C LEU A 341 -6.67 -6.57 -17.92
N GLU A 342 -6.03 -5.68 -17.16
CA GLU A 342 -6.45 -4.27 -17.05
C GLU A 342 -6.36 -3.57 -18.42
N CYS A 343 -5.24 -3.75 -19.14
CA CYS A 343 -5.08 -3.19 -20.48
C CYS A 343 -6.09 -3.76 -21.47
N ALA A 344 -6.25 -5.08 -21.48
CA ALA A 344 -7.23 -5.73 -22.35
C ALA A 344 -8.66 -5.25 -22.06
N GLY A 345 -8.99 -5.11 -20.77
CA GLY A 345 -10.29 -4.66 -20.30
C GLY A 345 -10.62 -3.25 -20.76
N PHE A 346 -9.76 -2.26 -20.48
CA PHE A 346 -10.07 -0.89 -20.88
C PHE A 346 -10.04 -0.71 -22.40
N LEU A 347 -9.16 -1.41 -23.12
CA LEU A 347 -9.10 -1.34 -24.59
C LEU A 347 -10.39 -1.89 -25.22
N ALA A 348 -10.90 -3.03 -24.73
CA ALA A 348 -12.18 -3.56 -25.18
C ALA A 348 -13.34 -2.63 -24.79
N GLY A 349 -13.35 -2.12 -23.55
CA GLY A 349 -14.40 -1.23 -23.05
C GLY A 349 -14.50 0.10 -23.80
N ILE A 350 -13.39 0.62 -24.34
CA ILE A 350 -13.41 1.79 -25.24
C ILE A 350 -13.64 1.45 -26.72
N GLY A 351 -13.79 0.16 -27.07
CA GLY A 351 -14.29 -0.30 -28.37
C GLY A 351 -13.27 -0.98 -29.29
N HIS A 352 -12.09 -1.37 -28.81
CA HIS A 352 -11.11 -2.11 -29.63
C HIS A 352 -11.41 -3.61 -29.71
N ASP A 353 -11.01 -4.25 -30.81
CA ASP A 353 -10.96 -5.72 -30.90
C ASP A 353 -9.71 -6.23 -30.18
N VAL A 354 -9.92 -6.86 -29.03
CA VAL A 354 -8.84 -7.30 -28.13
C VAL A 354 -8.82 -8.81 -27.98
N THR A 355 -7.64 -9.39 -28.13
CA THR A 355 -7.36 -10.79 -27.80
C THR A 355 -6.30 -10.88 -26.71
N VAL A 356 -6.49 -11.75 -25.72
CA VAL A 356 -5.49 -12.07 -24.69
C VAL A 356 -4.92 -13.48 -24.95
N ALA A 357 -3.60 -13.58 -25.13
CA ALA A 357 -2.90 -14.85 -25.21
C ALA A 357 -2.41 -15.28 -23.82
N VAL A 358 -2.94 -16.41 -23.34
CA VAL A 358 -2.72 -16.92 -21.99
C VAL A 358 -1.92 -18.21 -22.06
N ARG A 359 -0.71 -18.22 -21.49
CA ARG A 359 0.13 -19.44 -21.45
C ARG A 359 -0.46 -20.55 -20.58
N SER A 360 -1.12 -20.20 -19.47
CA SER A 360 -1.62 -21.16 -18.48
C SER A 360 -2.88 -20.65 -17.78
N ILE A 361 -2.72 -19.91 -16.69
CA ILE A 361 -3.82 -19.41 -15.85
C ILE A 361 -3.83 -17.88 -15.78
N LEU A 362 -4.99 -17.29 -15.49
CA LEU A 362 -5.15 -15.86 -15.25
C LEU A 362 -4.64 -15.46 -13.87
N LEU A 363 -4.05 -14.27 -13.74
CA LEU A 363 -3.67 -13.64 -12.47
C LEU A 363 -2.91 -14.57 -11.52
N ARG A 364 -1.90 -15.30 -11.99
CA ARG A 364 -1.11 -16.23 -11.13
C ARG A 364 -0.69 -15.55 -9.81
N GLY A 365 -0.97 -16.21 -8.68
CA GLY A 365 -0.71 -15.68 -7.33
C GLY A 365 -1.92 -15.00 -6.66
N PHE A 366 -3.02 -14.78 -7.38
CA PHE A 366 -4.29 -14.32 -6.80
C PHE A 366 -5.21 -15.50 -6.44
N ASP A 367 -6.39 -15.22 -5.88
CA ASP A 367 -7.41 -16.24 -5.69
C ASP A 367 -7.94 -16.79 -7.03
N ARG A 368 -8.05 -18.12 -7.16
CA ARG A 368 -8.39 -18.79 -8.43
C ARG A 368 -9.83 -18.55 -8.86
N GLU A 369 -10.77 -18.68 -7.95
CA GLU A 369 -12.19 -18.48 -8.21
C GLU A 369 -12.44 -17.04 -8.67
N CYS A 370 -11.85 -16.05 -7.98
CA CYS A 370 -11.96 -14.66 -8.40
C CYS A 370 -11.31 -14.42 -9.78
N ALA A 371 -10.15 -15.02 -10.06
CA ALA A 371 -9.49 -14.88 -11.36
C ALA A 371 -10.32 -15.47 -12.52
N ASP A 372 -10.99 -16.59 -12.28
CA ASP A 372 -11.85 -17.23 -13.28
C ASP A 372 -13.13 -16.42 -13.52
N LEU A 373 -13.75 -15.88 -12.47
CA LEU A 373 -14.90 -14.97 -12.59
C LEU A 373 -14.55 -13.68 -13.36
N ILE A 374 -13.37 -13.11 -13.13
CA ILE A 374 -12.86 -11.97 -13.93
C ILE A 374 -12.73 -12.36 -15.41
N GLY A 375 -12.15 -13.53 -15.69
CA GLY A 375 -11.99 -14.03 -17.06
C GLY A 375 -13.32 -14.20 -17.78
N ALA A 376 -14.31 -14.80 -17.10
CA ALA A 376 -15.66 -14.99 -17.62
C ALA A 376 -16.36 -13.65 -17.89
N TYR A 377 -16.27 -12.70 -16.95
CA TYR A 377 -16.83 -11.35 -17.14
C TYR A 377 -16.20 -10.65 -18.35
N MET A 378 -14.87 -10.68 -18.47
CA MET A 378 -14.17 -10.06 -19.61
C MET A 378 -14.55 -10.70 -20.95
N GLN A 379 -14.76 -12.03 -21.00
CA GLN A 379 -15.22 -12.72 -22.20
C GLN A 379 -16.61 -12.26 -22.64
N ASP A 380 -17.53 -12.15 -21.68
CA ASP A 380 -18.88 -11.65 -21.92
C ASP A 380 -18.86 -10.19 -22.41
N HIS A 381 -17.86 -9.41 -21.98
CA HIS A 381 -17.64 -8.01 -22.39
C HIS A 381 -16.70 -7.86 -23.61
N GLY A 382 -16.61 -8.89 -24.44
CA GLY A 382 -16.00 -8.81 -25.78
C GLY A 382 -14.49 -9.04 -25.84
N VAL A 383 -13.82 -9.38 -24.73
CA VAL A 383 -12.41 -9.78 -24.74
C VAL A 383 -12.27 -11.22 -25.19
N LYS A 384 -11.53 -11.45 -26.29
CA LYS A 384 -11.24 -12.80 -26.78
C LYS A 384 -10.07 -13.40 -25.99
N PHE A 385 -10.15 -14.66 -25.59
CA PHE A 385 -9.03 -15.35 -24.94
C PHE A 385 -8.55 -16.51 -25.79
N ARG A 386 -7.25 -16.55 -26.05
CA ARG A 386 -6.54 -17.73 -26.57
C ARG A 386 -5.78 -18.36 -25.42
N ARG A 387 -6.27 -19.49 -24.93
CA ARG A 387 -5.70 -20.19 -23.77
C ARG A 387 -4.68 -21.23 -24.23
N GLU A 388 -3.74 -21.52 -23.34
CA GLU A 388 -2.66 -22.51 -23.52
C GLU A 388 -1.76 -22.23 -24.75
N VAL A 389 -1.58 -20.96 -25.10
CA VAL A 389 -0.76 -20.55 -26.24
C VAL A 389 0.31 -19.52 -25.86
N VAL A 390 1.39 -19.52 -26.62
CA VAL A 390 2.43 -18.47 -26.60
C VAL A 390 2.76 -18.03 -28.03
N PRO A 391 3.06 -16.74 -28.26
CA PRO A 391 3.65 -16.32 -29.54
C PRO A 391 4.98 -17.00 -29.79
N LYS A 392 5.22 -17.41 -31.04
CA LYS A 392 6.47 -18.03 -31.53
C LYS A 392 7.20 -17.15 -32.53
N LYS A 393 6.46 -16.34 -33.28
CA LYS A 393 7.01 -15.42 -34.28
C LYS A 393 6.09 -14.22 -34.47
N LEU A 394 6.68 -13.03 -34.57
CA LEU A 394 6.02 -11.78 -34.95
C LEU A 394 6.66 -11.28 -36.25
N GLU A 395 5.85 -10.89 -37.23
CA GLU A 395 6.32 -10.38 -38.52
C GLU A 395 5.50 -9.18 -38.97
N LYS A 396 6.16 -8.17 -39.54
CA LYS A 396 5.44 -7.07 -40.20
C LYS A 396 4.80 -7.55 -41.49
N VAL A 397 3.53 -7.23 -41.67
CA VAL A 397 2.72 -7.51 -42.88
C VAL A 397 1.87 -6.29 -43.21
N ASP A 398 1.45 -6.15 -44.47
CA ASP A 398 0.52 -5.11 -44.93
C ASP A 398 0.85 -3.69 -44.41
N GLY A 399 2.11 -3.29 -44.57
CA GLY A 399 2.64 -2.04 -44.02
C GLY A 399 3.16 -2.23 -42.59
N ASP A 400 2.37 -1.85 -41.59
CA ASP A 400 2.77 -1.83 -40.18
C ASP A 400 1.99 -2.82 -39.30
N LYS A 401 1.12 -3.66 -39.88
CA LYS A 401 0.43 -4.70 -39.10
C LYS A 401 1.40 -5.80 -38.71
N ILE A 402 1.07 -6.52 -37.63
CA ILE A 402 1.90 -7.58 -37.07
C ILE A 402 1.15 -8.90 -37.19
N GLN A 403 1.69 -9.80 -38.02
CA GLN A 403 1.28 -11.20 -38.04
C GLN A 403 1.93 -11.94 -36.87
N VAL A 404 1.13 -12.67 -36.10
CA VAL A 404 1.59 -13.47 -34.96
C VAL A 404 1.34 -14.94 -35.25
N THR A 405 2.41 -15.73 -35.22
CA THR A 405 2.33 -17.20 -35.22
C THR A 405 2.36 -17.69 -33.78
N PHE A 406 1.35 -18.46 -33.38
CA PHE A 406 1.22 -19.02 -32.05
C PHE A 406 1.79 -20.44 -31.96
N SER A 407 2.00 -20.93 -30.74
CA SER A 407 2.54 -22.27 -30.46
C SER A 407 1.65 -23.43 -30.90
N ASP A 408 0.36 -23.18 -31.11
CA ASP A 408 -0.61 -24.14 -31.67
C ASP A 408 -0.59 -24.17 -33.22
N GLY A 409 0.29 -23.38 -33.85
CA GLY A 409 0.41 -23.26 -35.30
C GLY A 409 -0.59 -22.29 -35.92
N ALA A 410 -1.51 -21.72 -35.14
CA ALA A 410 -2.44 -20.74 -35.65
C ALA A 410 -1.75 -19.39 -35.92
N VAL A 411 -2.34 -18.63 -36.83
CA VAL A 411 -1.85 -17.32 -37.26
C VAL A 411 -2.98 -16.31 -37.17
N ASP A 412 -2.69 -15.11 -36.69
CA ASP A 412 -3.62 -13.97 -36.75
C ASP A 412 -2.84 -12.66 -36.91
N VAL A 413 -3.49 -11.62 -37.43
CA VAL A 413 -2.90 -10.31 -37.71
C VAL A 413 -3.51 -9.27 -36.76
N TYR A 414 -2.64 -8.44 -36.18
CA TYR A 414 -2.98 -7.39 -35.23
C TYR A 414 -2.35 -6.06 -35.66
N ASP A 415 -2.98 -4.94 -35.29
CA ASP A 415 -2.37 -3.61 -35.47
C ASP A 415 -1.36 -3.32 -34.35
N THR A 416 -1.60 -3.86 -33.14
CA THR A 416 -0.70 -3.73 -31.98
C THR A 416 -0.54 -5.04 -31.24
N VAL A 417 0.70 -5.38 -30.86
CA VAL A 417 0.99 -6.47 -29.90
C VAL A 417 1.55 -5.85 -28.62
N LEU A 418 0.86 -6.06 -27.50
CA LEU A 418 1.20 -5.57 -26.17
C LEU A 418 1.71 -6.72 -25.30
N VAL A 419 2.98 -6.68 -24.89
CA VAL A 419 3.56 -7.68 -23.96
C VAL A 419 3.39 -7.26 -22.50
N ALA A 420 2.82 -8.15 -21.69
CA ALA A 420 2.56 -7.96 -20.26
C ALA A 420 2.81 -9.27 -19.47
N ILE A 421 3.98 -9.88 -19.70
CA ILE A 421 4.37 -11.20 -19.16
C ILE A 421 5.13 -11.16 -17.84
N GLY A 422 5.30 -9.96 -17.27
CA GLY A 422 6.05 -9.74 -16.03
C GLY A 422 6.95 -8.51 -16.13
N ARG A 423 7.62 -8.21 -15.02
CA ARG A 423 8.60 -7.13 -14.92
C ARG A 423 9.86 -7.65 -14.25
N THR A 424 10.99 -7.09 -14.64
CA THR A 424 12.31 -7.40 -14.08
C THR A 424 12.84 -6.14 -13.38
N ALA A 425 13.49 -6.30 -12.23
CA ALA A 425 14.06 -5.17 -11.49
C ALA A 425 15.14 -4.47 -12.32
N ASP A 426 15.17 -3.13 -12.27
CA ASP A 426 16.11 -2.32 -13.06
C ASP A 426 17.43 -2.10 -12.30
N THR A 427 18.26 -3.14 -12.23
CA THR A 427 19.50 -3.16 -11.43
C THR A 427 20.79 -3.32 -12.23
N GLU A 428 20.72 -3.77 -13.49
CA GLU A 428 21.89 -4.16 -14.30
C GLU A 428 22.97 -3.08 -14.43
N LYS A 429 22.56 -1.80 -14.52
CA LYS A 429 23.49 -0.68 -14.73
C LYS A 429 23.96 0.00 -13.46
N LEU A 430 23.56 -0.52 -12.29
CA LEU A 430 23.88 0.08 -11.00
C LEU A 430 25.30 -0.24 -10.52
N GLY A 431 25.99 -1.22 -11.11
CA GLY A 431 27.34 -1.61 -10.66
C GLY A 431 27.35 -2.29 -9.29
N LEU A 432 26.33 -3.10 -8.99
CA LEU A 432 26.13 -3.72 -7.68
C LEU A 432 27.29 -4.64 -7.24
N ASP A 433 28.01 -5.24 -8.20
CA ASP A 433 29.21 -6.05 -7.94
C ASP A 433 30.31 -5.26 -7.21
N SER A 434 30.39 -3.94 -7.40
CA SER A 434 31.40 -3.09 -6.74
C SER A 434 31.13 -2.84 -5.26
N VAL A 435 29.95 -3.22 -4.78
CA VAL A 435 29.48 -3.02 -3.40
C VAL A 435 28.94 -4.32 -2.79
N ASP A 436 29.28 -5.47 -3.37
CA ASP A 436 28.91 -6.80 -2.89
C ASP A 436 27.39 -7.01 -2.69
N ILE A 437 26.56 -6.41 -3.56
CA ILE A 437 25.09 -6.61 -3.56
C ILE A 437 24.70 -7.62 -4.64
N SER A 438 24.16 -8.76 -4.21
CA SER A 438 23.65 -9.79 -5.11
C SER A 438 22.19 -9.60 -5.48
N THR A 439 21.82 -10.01 -6.68
CA THR A 439 20.43 -10.04 -7.17
C THR A 439 19.98 -11.45 -7.48
N ASN A 440 18.68 -11.74 -7.34
CA ASN A 440 18.11 -12.99 -7.83
C ASN A 440 18.29 -13.09 -9.36
N PRO A 441 18.89 -14.17 -9.89
CA PRO A 441 19.24 -14.28 -11.31
C PRO A 441 18.04 -14.36 -12.26
N ARG A 442 16.82 -14.62 -11.75
CA ARG A 442 15.61 -14.74 -12.58
C ARG A 442 14.89 -13.41 -12.81
N ASN A 443 14.95 -12.51 -11.83
CA ASN A 443 14.15 -11.27 -11.83
C ASN A 443 14.96 -10.02 -11.44
N LEU A 444 16.26 -10.20 -11.18
CA LEU A 444 17.24 -9.18 -10.83
C LEU A 444 16.92 -8.40 -9.54
N LYS A 445 16.00 -8.92 -8.72
CA LYS A 445 15.59 -8.29 -7.47
C LYS A 445 16.65 -8.44 -6.39
N ILE A 446 16.73 -7.46 -5.50
CA ILE A 446 17.68 -7.40 -4.40
C ILE A 446 17.06 -8.06 -3.16
N SER A 447 17.82 -8.94 -2.52
CA SER A 447 17.45 -9.50 -1.21
C SER A 447 17.76 -8.48 -0.12
N THR A 448 16.82 -8.25 0.78
CA THR A 448 16.96 -7.27 1.86
C THR A 448 16.47 -7.81 3.20
N LYS A 449 16.96 -7.20 4.28
CA LYS A 449 16.45 -7.39 5.64
C LYS A 449 16.18 -6.01 6.23
N LEU A 450 14.92 -5.72 6.57
CA LEU A 450 14.50 -4.35 6.96
C LEU A 450 14.87 -3.27 5.94
N GLU A 451 14.71 -3.57 4.66
CA GLU A 451 15.15 -2.75 3.52
C GLU A 451 16.68 -2.57 3.41
N GLN A 452 17.50 -3.08 4.34
CA GLN A 452 18.97 -3.05 4.25
C GLN A 452 19.50 -4.17 3.34
N THR A 453 20.47 -3.85 2.50
CA THR A 453 21.13 -4.82 1.60
C THR A 453 22.30 -5.53 2.30
N SER A 454 23.06 -6.36 1.58
CA SER A 454 24.32 -6.93 2.08
C SER A 454 25.40 -5.87 2.33
N CYS A 455 25.32 -4.69 1.70
CA CYS A 455 26.16 -3.55 1.99
C CYS A 455 25.46 -2.65 3.04
N PRO A 456 26.01 -2.49 4.26
CA PRO A 456 25.26 -1.91 5.39
C PRO A 456 24.70 -0.50 5.16
N ASN A 457 25.40 0.34 4.41
CA ASN A 457 24.98 1.72 4.13
C ASN A 457 24.14 1.87 2.85
N ILE A 458 23.82 0.76 2.19
CA ILE A 458 22.97 0.72 1.00
C ILE A 458 21.69 -0.04 1.32
N TYR A 459 20.58 0.61 1.04
CA TYR A 459 19.23 0.11 1.27
C TYR A 459 18.50 -0.04 -0.06
N ALA A 460 17.41 -0.81 -0.11
CA ALA A 460 16.53 -0.89 -1.27
C ALA A 460 15.05 -0.82 -0.85
N ILE A 461 14.21 -0.21 -1.68
CA ILE A 461 12.76 -0.05 -1.41
C ILE A 461 11.92 -0.20 -2.68
N GLY A 462 10.67 -0.63 -2.53
CA GLY A 462 9.74 -0.84 -3.64
C GLY A 462 10.13 -2.02 -4.53
N ASP A 463 9.65 -2.03 -5.78
CA ASP A 463 9.62 -3.22 -6.65
C ASP A 463 10.98 -3.85 -6.96
N VAL A 464 12.08 -3.15 -6.69
CA VAL A 464 13.44 -3.70 -6.81
C VAL A 464 13.74 -4.78 -5.75
N MET A 465 12.98 -4.81 -4.66
CA MET A 465 13.14 -5.80 -3.59
C MET A 465 12.45 -7.13 -3.90
N GLU A 466 13.08 -8.20 -3.42
CA GLU A 466 12.55 -9.55 -3.49
C GLU A 466 11.47 -9.83 -2.43
N GLY A 467 10.45 -10.60 -2.80
CA GLY A 467 9.47 -11.15 -1.85
C GLY A 467 8.47 -10.16 -1.25
N ILE A 468 8.41 -8.92 -1.75
CA ILE A 468 7.44 -7.92 -1.29
C ILE A 468 6.36 -7.59 -2.33
N PRO A 469 5.16 -7.13 -1.91
CA PRO A 469 4.13 -6.66 -2.84
C PRO A 469 4.59 -5.44 -3.66
N GLU A 470 4.55 -5.55 -4.99
CA GLU A 470 4.97 -4.52 -5.95
C GLU A 470 3.89 -3.46 -6.17
N LEU A 471 3.65 -2.63 -5.14
CA LEU A 471 2.58 -1.64 -5.11
C LEU A 471 3.09 -0.26 -4.73
N THR A 472 2.55 0.78 -5.37
CA THR A 472 2.94 2.17 -5.10
C THR A 472 2.80 2.58 -3.62
N PRO A 473 1.67 2.30 -2.94
CA PRO A 473 1.56 2.62 -1.51
C PRO A 473 2.59 1.89 -0.64
N VAL A 474 2.96 0.66 -1.01
CA VAL A 474 4.02 -0.11 -0.32
C VAL A 474 5.38 0.54 -0.52
N ALA A 475 5.72 0.94 -1.75
CA ALA A 475 6.96 1.66 -2.03
C ALA A 475 7.04 3.01 -1.29
N ILE A 476 5.93 3.77 -1.25
CA ILE A 476 5.85 5.04 -0.52
C ILE A 476 6.05 4.82 0.98
N GLN A 477 5.30 3.88 1.57
CA GLN A 477 5.33 3.64 3.01
C GLN A 477 6.67 3.05 3.46
N SER A 478 7.24 2.10 2.71
CA SER A 478 8.60 1.58 2.98
C SER A 478 9.66 2.68 2.92
N GLY A 479 9.59 3.57 1.93
CA GLY A 479 10.50 4.72 1.84
C GLY A 479 10.38 5.70 3.01
N ILE A 480 9.14 6.04 3.42
CA ILE A 480 8.89 6.92 4.57
C ILE A 480 9.40 6.29 5.87
N GLN A 481 9.04 5.03 6.13
CA GLN A 481 9.42 4.36 7.36
C GLN A 481 10.93 4.16 7.44
N LEU A 482 11.58 3.79 6.34
CA LEU A 482 13.04 3.69 6.28
C LEU A 482 13.70 5.04 6.57
N ALA A 483 13.27 6.13 5.92
CA ALA A 483 13.82 7.47 6.18
C ALA A 483 13.69 7.88 7.65
N ARG A 484 12.56 7.55 8.31
CA ARG A 484 12.34 7.80 9.74
C ARG A 484 13.25 6.96 10.63
N ARG A 485 13.59 5.72 10.25
CA ARG A 485 14.56 4.91 10.99
C ARG A 485 15.97 5.48 10.86
N LEU A 486 16.35 5.88 9.64
CA LEU A 486 17.69 6.38 9.36
C LEU A 486 17.96 7.77 9.96
N PHE A 487 16.99 8.68 9.92
CA PHE A 487 17.19 10.09 10.27
C PHE A 487 16.24 10.63 11.34
N GLY A 488 15.24 9.85 11.76
CA GLY A 488 14.20 10.29 12.70
C GLY A 488 14.15 9.49 14.01
N GLY A 489 15.05 8.53 14.23
CA GLY A 489 15.10 7.71 15.44
C GLY A 489 13.94 6.71 15.60
N SER A 490 13.13 6.49 14.56
CA SER A 490 12.09 5.46 14.59
C SER A 490 12.69 4.06 14.67
N LYS A 491 12.00 3.14 15.33
CA LYS A 491 12.33 1.70 15.33
C LYS A 491 11.35 0.86 14.52
N GLU A 492 10.28 1.48 13.99
CA GLU A 492 9.18 0.75 13.35
C GLU A 492 9.54 0.34 11.91
N PRO A 493 9.52 -0.98 11.59
CA PRO A 493 9.71 -1.44 10.23
C PRO A 493 8.44 -1.24 9.38
N MET A 494 8.59 -1.43 8.06
CA MET A 494 7.42 -1.58 7.21
C MET A 494 6.74 -2.93 7.48
N ASP A 495 5.41 -2.92 7.61
CA ASP A 495 4.60 -4.13 7.71
C ASP A 495 3.99 -4.47 6.35
N TYR A 496 4.53 -5.53 5.73
CA TYR A 496 4.13 -6.03 4.41
C TYR A 496 2.96 -7.04 4.46
N LYS A 497 2.40 -7.33 5.64
CA LYS A 497 1.25 -8.24 5.77
C LYS A 497 -0.05 -7.51 5.51
N ASN A 498 -1.05 -8.24 5.01
CA ASN A 498 -2.42 -7.77 4.79
C ASN A 498 -2.47 -6.45 3.99
N VAL A 499 -1.65 -6.35 2.94
CA VAL A 499 -1.68 -5.22 2.01
C VAL A 499 -2.86 -5.39 1.06
N CYS A 500 -3.80 -4.45 1.09
CA CYS A 500 -4.90 -4.44 0.12
C CYS A 500 -4.38 -4.28 -1.30
N THR A 501 -4.97 -5.05 -2.21
CA THR A 501 -4.69 -5.00 -3.64
C THR A 501 -6.00 -4.89 -4.41
N THR A 502 -6.01 -4.09 -5.47
CA THR A 502 -7.13 -4.02 -6.41
C THR A 502 -6.64 -4.18 -7.85
N VAL A 503 -7.26 -5.11 -8.57
CA VAL A 503 -7.10 -5.29 -10.01
C VAL A 503 -8.26 -4.57 -10.70
N PHE A 504 -7.94 -3.59 -11.54
CA PHE A 504 -8.90 -2.70 -12.22
C PHE A 504 -9.29 -3.25 -13.59
N THR A 505 -9.80 -4.49 -13.60
CA THR A 505 -10.49 -5.08 -14.75
C THR A 505 -11.90 -4.48 -14.91
N PRO A 506 -12.61 -4.73 -16.03
CA PRO A 506 -13.95 -4.17 -16.25
C PRO A 506 -14.91 -4.45 -15.08
N ILE A 507 -14.83 -5.65 -14.51
CA ILE A 507 -15.25 -5.90 -13.14
C ILE A 507 -14.04 -5.81 -12.22
N GLU A 508 -14.05 -4.90 -11.25
CA GLU A 508 -12.90 -4.68 -10.37
C GLU A 508 -12.80 -5.78 -9.31
N TYR A 509 -11.59 -6.16 -8.94
CA TYR A 509 -11.32 -7.18 -7.92
C TYR A 509 -10.44 -6.62 -6.81
N GLY A 510 -11.00 -6.50 -5.61
CA GLY A 510 -10.31 -6.11 -4.39
C GLY A 510 -10.02 -7.32 -3.51
N THR A 511 -8.84 -7.35 -2.89
CA THR A 511 -8.47 -8.39 -1.93
C THR A 511 -7.54 -7.92 -0.84
N VAL A 512 -7.63 -8.56 0.33
CA VAL A 512 -6.68 -8.46 1.44
C VAL A 512 -6.54 -9.81 2.14
N GLY A 513 -5.32 -10.15 2.56
CA GLY A 513 -5.05 -11.42 3.26
C GLY A 513 -4.70 -12.56 2.30
N TYR A 514 -4.96 -13.78 2.72
CA TYR A 514 -4.68 -14.98 1.93
C TYR A 514 -5.78 -15.23 0.89
N SER A 515 -5.39 -15.78 -0.26
CA SER A 515 -6.33 -16.51 -1.12
C SER A 515 -6.86 -17.78 -0.45
N GLU A 516 -7.92 -18.37 -1.01
CA GLU A 516 -8.48 -19.62 -0.51
C GLU A 516 -7.45 -20.76 -0.55
N ASP A 517 -6.75 -20.91 -1.67
CA ASP A 517 -5.72 -21.94 -1.83
C ASP A 517 -4.57 -21.78 -0.83
N GLU A 518 -4.09 -20.54 -0.61
CA GLU A 518 -3.02 -20.25 0.35
C GLU A 518 -3.48 -20.48 1.79
N ALA A 519 -4.72 -20.13 2.12
CA ALA A 519 -5.28 -20.40 3.44
C ALA A 519 -5.39 -21.90 3.69
N ILE A 520 -5.87 -22.68 2.71
CA ILE A 520 -5.95 -24.14 2.80
C ILE A 520 -4.56 -24.76 2.92
N GLU A 521 -3.59 -24.33 2.11
CA GLU A 521 -2.20 -24.82 2.17
C GLU A 521 -1.57 -24.56 3.55
N LYS A 522 -1.82 -23.37 4.12
CA LYS A 522 -1.16 -22.91 5.35
C LYS A 522 -1.83 -23.39 6.63
N PHE A 523 -3.16 -23.42 6.68
CA PHE A 523 -3.93 -23.73 7.88
C PHE A 523 -4.57 -25.12 7.83
N GLY A 524 -4.66 -25.73 6.64
CA GLY A 524 -5.29 -27.02 6.41
C GLY A 524 -6.78 -26.88 6.11
N GLU A 525 -7.26 -27.58 5.08
CA GLU A 525 -8.66 -27.52 4.59
C GLU A 525 -9.70 -27.66 5.70
N LYS A 526 -9.50 -28.58 6.65
CA LYS A 526 -10.41 -28.83 7.77
C LYS A 526 -10.53 -27.67 8.76
N ASN A 527 -9.53 -26.79 8.78
CA ASN A 527 -9.46 -25.64 9.69
C ASN A 527 -9.93 -24.35 9.04
N VAL A 528 -10.21 -24.34 7.73
CA VAL A 528 -10.67 -23.14 7.02
C VAL A 528 -12.17 -23.26 6.74
N GLU A 529 -12.87 -22.13 6.84
CA GLU A 529 -14.25 -21.97 6.36
C GLU A 529 -14.33 -20.77 5.43
N ILE A 530 -15.14 -20.89 4.37
CA ILE A 530 -15.31 -19.83 3.39
C ILE A 530 -16.78 -19.43 3.33
N TYR A 531 -17.05 -18.20 3.74
CA TYR A 531 -18.34 -17.56 3.58
C TYR A 531 -18.36 -16.82 2.25
N HIS A 532 -19.41 -16.97 1.45
CA HIS A 532 -19.46 -16.37 0.11
C HIS A 532 -20.87 -16.04 -0.35
N LYS A 533 -20.97 -15.13 -1.31
CA LYS A 533 -22.25 -14.69 -1.87
C LYS A 533 -22.06 -14.09 -3.27
N PHE A 534 -22.98 -14.41 -4.17
CA PHE A 534 -23.25 -13.61 -5.37
C PHE A 534 -24.35 -12.59 -5.07
N PHE A 535 -24.23 -11.38 -5.61
CA PHE A 535 -25.20 -10.32 -5.40
C PHE A 535 -25.26 -9.37 -6.60
N THR A 536 -26.35 -8.63 -6.71
CA THR A 536 -26.53 -7.62 -7.75
C THR A 536 -26.39 -6.22 -7.14
N PRO A 537 -25.38 -5.42 -7.51
CA PRO A 537 -25.33 -4.00 -7.15
C PRO A 537 -26.64 -3.31 -7.53
N LEU A 538 -27.19 -2.47 -6.65
CA LEU A 538 -28.48 -1.82 -6.88
C LEU A 538 -28.47 -0.99 -8.17
N GLU A 539 -27.34 -0.37 -8.50
CA GLU A 539 -27.13 0.41 -9.71
C GLU A 539 -27.36 -0.41 -11.00
N TRP A 540 -27.20 -1.72 -10.93
CA TRP A 540 -27.40 -2.63 -12.06
C TRP A 540 -28.85 -3.13 -12.19
N SER A 541 -29.67 -2.97 -11.15
CA SER A 541 -31.02 -3.57 -11.08
C SER A 541 -31.98 -3.12 -12.19
N LEU A 542 -31.79 -1.91 -12.73
CA LEU A 542 -32.59 -1.38 -13.84
C LEU A 542 -32.02 -1.72 -15.22
N SER A 543 -30.77 -2.20 -15.29
CA SER A 543 -30.04 -2.42 -16.53
C SER A 543 -30.33 -3.80 -17.10
N GLU A 544 -31.18 -3.87 -18.12
CA GLU A 544 -31.50 -5.14 -18.80
C GLU A 544 -30.24 -5.83 -19.35
N SER A 545 -29.30 -5.03 -19.86
CA SER A 545 -28.00 -5.51 -20.37
C SER A 545 -27.12 -6.15 -19.30
N ARG A 546 -27.41 -5.88 -18.01
CA ARG A 546 -26.71 -6.45 -16.85
C ARG A 546 -27.54 -7.44 -16.05
N SER A 547 -28.70 -7.84 -16.54
CA SER A 547 -29.62 -8.71 -15.80
C SER A 547 -29.03 -10.09 -15.45
N HIS A 548 -28.02 -10.55 -16.20
CA HIS A 548 -27.28 -11.79 -15.94
C HIS A 548 -25.94 -11.59 -15.25
N HIS A 549 -25.54 -10.34 -14.93
CA HIS A 549 -24.30 -10.06 -14.22
C HIS A 549 -24.51 -10.01 -12.72
N GLN A 550 -23.57 -10.62 -11.99
CA GLN A 550 -23.52 -10.57 -10.53
C GLN A 550 -22.12 -10.19 -10.08
N ALA A 551 -22.07 -9.41 -9.01
CA ALA A 551 -20.88 -9.23 -8.20
C ALA A 551 -20.72 -10.44 -7.26
N PHE A 552 -19.53 -10.61 -6.71
CA PHE A 552 -19.18 -11.73 -5.84
C PHE A 552 -18.34 -11.25 -4.67
N THR A 553 -18.56 -11.83 -3.50
CA THR A 553 -17.69 -11.60 -2.34
C THR A 553 -17.49 -12.88 -1.55
N LYS A 554 -16.31 -13.03 -0.95
CA LYS A 554 -16.04 -14.09 0.02
C LYS A 554 -15.11 -13.66 1.14
N VAL A 555 -15.30 -14.29 2.29
CA VAL A 555 -14.51 -14.14 3.51
C VAL A 555 -14.01 -15.51 3.93
N ILE A 556 -12.69 -15.61 4.12
CA ILE A 556 -11.99 -16.83 4.51
C ILE A 556 -11.64 -16.69 5.99
N ILE A 557 -11.99 -17.69 6.81
CA ILE A 557 -11.79 -17.66 8.26
C ILE A 557 -11.04 -18.90 8.75
N ASP A 558 -10.32 -18.75 9.86
CA ASP A 558 -9.74 -19.86 10.62
C ASP A 558 -10.75 -20.38 11.64
N LYS A 559 -11.27 -21.60 11.45
CA LYS A 559 -12.18 -22.25 12.41
C LYS A 559 -11.52 -22.56 13.75
N VAL A 560 -10.19 -22.59 13.80
CA VAL A 560 -9.46 -22.86 15.04
C VAL A 560 -9.36 -21.56 15.84
N GLY A 561 -9.93 -21.57 17.05
CA GLY A 561 -9.86 -20.43 17.97
C GLY A 561 -11.05 -19.49 17.83
N ASP A 562 -10.78 -18.21 17.58
CA ASP A 562 -11.74 -17.11 17.65
C ASP A 562 -12.38 -16.75 16.29
N GLN A 563 -12.25 -17.61 15.28
CA GLN A 563 -12.77 -17.36 13.93
C GLN A 563 -12.13 -16.16 13.26
N LYS A 564 -10.81 -16.02 13.39
CA LYS A 564 -10.04 -14.95 12.78
C LYS A 564 -10.25 -14.90 11.26
N VAL A 565 -10.45 -13.70 10.71
CA VAL A 565 -10.50 -13.50 9.27
C VAL A 565 -9.08 -13.60 8.69
N LEU A 566 -8.92 -14.51 7.73
CA LEU A 566 -7.67 -14.82 7.03
C LEU A 566 -7.56 -14.09 5.69
N GLY A 567 -8.69 -13.87 5.02
CA GLY A 567 -8.74 -13.22 3.71
C GLY A 567 -10.13 -12.68 3.38
N ILE A 568 -10.18 -11.59 2.63
CA ILE A 568 -11.42 -11.00 2.10
C ILE A 568 -11.20 -10.75 0.61
N HIS A 569 -12.18 -11.12 -0.20
CA HIS A 569 -12.18 -10.97 -1.64
C HIS A 569 -13.51 -10.38 -2.09
N PHE A 570 -13.46 -9.35 -2.92
CA PHE A 570 -14.64 -8.67 -3.46
C PHE A 570 -14.44 -8.43 -4.94
N LEU A 571 -15.39 -8.87 -5.75
CA LEU A 571 -15.45 -8.70 -7.18
C LEU A 571 -16.71 -7.91 -7.51
N GLY A 572 -16.56 -6.65 -7.89
CA GLY A 572 -17.69 -5.73 -8.00
C GLY A 572 -17.26 -4.31 -8.39
N PRO A 573 -18.20 -3.42 -8.71
CA PRO A 573 -17.91 -2.00 -8.88
C PRO A 573 -17.21 -1.42 -7.65
N ASN A 574 -16.24 -0.51 -7.88
CA ASN A 574 -15.55 0.23 -6.82
C ASN A 574 -14.82 -0.65 -5.79
N ALA A 575 -14.32 -1.82 -6.21
CA ALA A 575 -13.72 -2.80 -5.30
C ALA A 575 -12.57 -2.24 -4.46
N GLY A 576 -11.81 -1.28 -5.01
CA GLY A 576 -10.76 -0.60 -4.26
C GLY A 576 -11.27 0.25 -3.10
N GLU A 577 -12.40 0.94 -3.30
CA GLU A 577 -13.02 1.77 -2.26
C GLU A 577 -13.60 0.88 -1.15
N VAL A 578 -14.22 -0.24 -1.52
CA VAL A 578 -14.75 -1.23 -0.57
C VAL A 578 -13.64 -1.81 0.30
N LEU A 579 -12.56 -2.32 -0.31
CA LEU A 579 -11.54 -3.06 0.42
C LEU A 579 -10.62 -2.20 1.29
N GLN A 580 -10.49 -0.91 1.01
CA GLN A 580 -9.55 -0.05 1.73
C GLN A 580 -9.86 0.04 3.23
N GLY A 581 -11.15 0.09 3.60
CA GLY A 581 -11.59 0.08 4.99
C GLY A 581 -11.28 -1.24 5.70
N TYR A 582 -11.61 -2.37 5.06
CA TYR A 582 -11.32 -3.71 5.59
C TYR A 582 -9.82 -3.98 5.74
N GLY A 583 -8.96 -3.38 4.91
CA GLY A 583 -7.51 -3.42 5.11
C GLY A 583 -7.04 -2.95 6.49
N THR A 584 -7.68 -1.89 7.01
CA THR A 584 -7.38 -1.38 8.35
C THR A 584 -7.85 -2.36 9.42
N ALA A 585 -9.05 -2.93 9.24
CA ALA A 585 -9.61 -3.93 10.15
C ALA A 585 -8.73 -5.20 10.19
N MET A 586 -8.29 -5.68 9.03
CA MET A 586 -7.38 -6.82 8.91
C MET A 586 -6.04 -6.62 9.60
N LYS A 587 -5.51 -5.38 9.66
CA LYS A 587 -4.32 -5.06 10.46
C LYS A 587 -4.56 -5.14 11.97
N LYS A 588 -5.81 -5.02 12.43
CA LYS A 588 -6.20 -5.24 13.83
C LYS A 588 -6.53 -6.70 14.17
N GLY A 589 -6.60 -7.56 13.17
CA GLY A 589 -6.85 -8.99 13.35
C GLY A 589 -8.30 -9.28 13.74
N ILE A 590 -9.25 -8.75 12.96
CA ILE A 590 -10.69 -9.01 13.16
C ILE A 590 -11.06 -10.49 13.06
N THR A 591 -12.16 -10.83 13.72
CA THR A 591 -12.86 -12.11 13.67
C THR A 591 -14.07 -12.03 12.75
N PHE A 592 -14.61 -13.18 12.35
CA PHE A 592 -15.87 -13.23 11.59
C PHE A 592 -17.02 -12.59 12.38
N ARG A 593 -17.04 -12.77 13.70
CA ARG A 593 -18.02 -12.16 14.58
C ARG A 593 -18.00 -10.64 14.54
N ASP A 594 -16.82 -10.02 14.41
CA ASP A 594 -16.73 -8.56 14.25
C ASP A 594 -17.42 -8.09 12.95
N LEU A 595 -17.40 -8.92 11.89
CA LEU A 595 -18.15 -8.64 10.66
C LEU A 595 -19.65 -8.83 10.89
N GLU A 596 -20.09 -9.91 11.53
CA GLU A 596 -21.51 -10.17 11.83
C GLU A 596 -22.14 -9.08 12.73
N ASP A 597 -21.39 -8.60 13.73
CA ASP A 597 -21.85 -7.56 14.65
C ASP A 597 -21.85 -6.16 14.00
N THR A 598 -21.25 -6.01 12.81
CA THR A 598 -21.20 -4.73 12.09
C THR A 598 -22.49 -4.48 11.32
N VAL A 599 -23.18 -3.37 11.62
CA VAL A 599 -24.37 -2.95 10.88
C VAL A 599 -24.00 -2.37 9.51
N GLY A 600 -24.55 -2.96 8.44
CA GLY A 600 -24.36 -2.51 7.07
C GLY A 600 -24.93 -1.12 6.78
N ILE A 601 -24.32 -0.42 5.82
CA ILE A 601 -24.88 0.80 5.23
C ILE A 601 -25.72 0.39 4.03
N HIS A 602 -27.00 0.78 4.01
CA HIS A 602 -27.94 0.34 2.99
C HIS A 602 -28.49 1.51 2.15
N PRO A 603 -28.56 1.40 0.80
CA PRO A 603 -28.05 0.31 -0.03
C PRO A 603 -26.56 0.51 -0.41
N THR A 604 -25.70 -0.47 -0.16
CA THR A 604 -24.30 -0.47 -0.66
C THR A 604 -23.79 -1.87 -0.98
N SER A 605 -22.98 -2.04 -2.02
CA SER A 605 -22.33 -3.34 -2.28
C SER A 605 -21.39 -3.80 -1.15
N ALA A 606 -20.86 -2.87 -0.35
CA ALA A 606 -19.95 -3.19 0.74
C ALA A 606 -20.65 -3.88 1.93
N GLU A 607 -21.98 -3.70 2.08
CA GLU A 607 -22.77 -4.34 3.14
C GLU A 607 -22.81 -5.87 2.99
N GLU A 608 -22.57 -6.36 1.78
CA GLU A 608 -22.58 -7.79 1.47
C GLU A 608 -21.46 -8.58 2.15
N ILE A 609 -20.37 -7.91 2.56
CA ILE A 609 -19.28 -8.54 3.32
C ILE A 609 -19.69 -8.81 4.78
N VAL A 610 -20.59 -8.00 5.35
CA VAL A 610 -21.01 -8.08 6.77
C VAL A 610 -22.33 -8.82 6.96
N THR A 611 -22.91 -9.38 5.88
CA THR A 611 -24.19 -10.11 5.92
C THR A 611 -24.09 -11.53 5.37
N LEU A 612 -22.87 -12.07 5.27
CA LEU A 612 -22.63 -13.41 4.76
C LEU A 612 -23.12 -14.50 5.70
N THR A 613 -23.85 -15.48 5.15
CA THR A 613 -24.39 -16.62 5.92
C THR A 613 -24.13 -17.97 5.25
N VAL A 614 -23.94 -17.99 3.93
CA VAL A 614 -23.70 -19.21 3.15
C VAL A 614 -22.22 -19.58 3.21
N THR A 615 -21.92 -20.82 3.58
CA THR A 615 -20.55 -21.37 3.56
C THR A 615 -20.36 -22.38 2.43
N LYS A 616 -19.15 -22.46 1.89
CA LYS A 616 -18.81 -23.48 0.87
C LYS A 616 -19.01 -24.91 1.38
N SER A 617 -18.67 -25.19 2.64
CA SER A 617 -18.83 -26.53 3.24
C SER A 617 -20.29 -26.96 3.42
N SER A 618 -21.23 -26.01 3.44
CA SER A 618 -22.67 -26.32 3.50
C SER A 618 -23.22 -26.86 2.17
N GLY A 619 -22.56 -26.58 1.04
CA GLY A 619 -23.06 -26.91 -0.30
C GLY A 619 -24.29 -26.11 -0.75
N ALA A 620 -24.74 -25.12 0.02
CA ALA A 620 -25.82 -24.23 -0.39
C ALA A 620 -25.36 -23.29 -1.53
N ASP A 621 -26.30 -22.86 -2.38
CA ASP A 621 -26.01 -21.95 -3.49
C ASP A 621 -25.67 -20.55 -2.96
N ALA A 622 -24.53 -20.00 -3.38
CA ALA A 622 -24.08 -18.66 -3.03
C ALA A 622 -25.00 -17.55 -3.58
N SER A 623 -25.90 -17.88 -4.50
CA SER A 623 -26.94 -16.99 -5.03
C SER A 623 -28.19 -16.93 -4.13
N ALA A 624 -28.30 -17.81 -3.13
CA ALA A 624 -29.53 -18.04 -2.36
C ALA A 624 -29.80 -17.02 -1.23
N GLY A 625 -29.13 -15.86 -1.21
CA GLY A 625 -29.32 -14.85 -0.18
C GLY A 625 -29.39 -13.45 -0.77
N GLY A 626 -30.58 -12.92 -0.98
CA GLY A 626 -30.81 -11.53 -1.41
C GLY A 626 -32.31 -11.27 -1.44
N CYS A 627 -32.72 -10.02 -1.20
CA CYS A 627 -34.11 -9.59 -1.37
C CYS A 627 -34.45 -9.42 -2.86
#